data_AF-A0A2W7MHB0-F1
#
_entry.id   AF-A0A2W7MHB0-F1
#
_cell.length_a   1.000
_cell.length_b   1.000
_cell.length_c   1.000
_cell.angle_alpha   90.00
_cell.angle_beta   90.00
_cell.angle_gamma   90.00
#
_symmetry.space_group_name_H-M   'P 1'
#
loop_
_entity.id
_entity.type
_entity.pdbx_description
1 polymer ?
#
loop_
_entity_poly.entity_id
_entity_poly.type
_entity_poly.pdbx_seq_one_letter_code
_entity_poly.pdbx_strand_id
1 'polypeptide(L)'
;MAVVKSTTKQLELLARLVRADAESEGQQGMLMVENVGVNRVRVNCLDFKNIQNLDEMVFQSPGGFETTQKSCFDQRAREGEKKLAP
;
A
#
# COMPACT_ATOMS: atom_id res chain seq x y z
N MET A 1 10.96 10.65 -8.81
CA MET A 1 11.94 9.64 -8.35
C MET A 1 11.15 8.64 -7.54
N ALA A 2 10.98 7.41 -8.02
CA ALA A 2 10.32 6.37 -7.26
C ALA A 2 11.16 6.07 -6.01
N VAL A 3 10.56 6.21 -4.82
CA VAL A 3 11.23 6.07 -3.51
C VAL A 3 11.62 4.61 -3.24
N VAL A 4 10.91 3.67 -3.87
CA VAL A 4 11.10 2.22 -3.78
C VAL A 4 10.92 1.63 -5.19
N LYS A 5 11.68 0.59 -5.54
CA LYS A 5 11.48 -0.13 -6.80
C LYS A 5 10.12 -0.83 -6.76
N SER A 6 9.22 -0.44 -7.66
CA SER A 6 7.90 -1.05 -7.81
C SER A 6 7.61 -1.38 -9.26
N THR A 7 6.82 -2.43 -9.49
CA THR A 7 6.24 -2.76 -10.80
C THR A 7 4.87 -2.13 -10.94
N THR A 8 4.36 -2.00 -12.18
CA THR A 8 3.00 -1.49 -12.44
C THR A 8 1.93 -2.29 -11.68
N LYS A 9 2.12 -3.61 -11.51
CA LYS A 9 1.20 -4.46 -10.74
C LYS A 9 1.22 -4.11 -9.25
N GLN A 10 2.40 -3.84 -8.70
CA GLN A 10 2.55 -3.43 -7.30
C GLN A 10 1.98 -2.04 -7.03
N LEU A 11 2.11 -1.11 -7.99
CA LEU A 11 1.47 0.20 -7.92
C LEU A 11 -0.06 0.07 -7.93
N GLU A 12 -0.61 -0.81 -8.77
CA GLU A 12 -2.05 -1.10 -8.76
C GLU A 12 -2.51 -1.78 -7.47
N LEU A 13 -1.68 -2.66 -6.89
CA LEU A 13 -1.97 -3.30 -5.60
C LEU A 13 -1.99 -2.28 -4.47
N LEU A 14 -1.00 -1.38 -4.42
CA LEU A 14 -0.92 -0.31 -3.44
C LEU A 14 -2.12 0.64 -3.57
N ALA A 15 -2.47 1.05 -4.79
CA ALA A 15 -3.63 1.93 -5.01
C ALA A 15 -4.94 1.29 -4.52
N ARG A 16 -5.14 -0.02 -4.72
CA ARG A 16 -6.30 -0.75 -4.18
C ARG A 16 -6.30 -0.76 -2.65
N LEU A 17 -5.13 -1.00 -2.05
CA LEU A 17 -4.97 -1.00 -0.61
C LEU A 17 -5.35 0.37 -0.01
N VAL A 18 -4.77 1.43 -0.56
CA VAL A 18 -4.94 2.81 -0.09
C VAL A 18 -6.39 3.24 -0.17
N ARG A 19 -7.08 2.88 -1.26
CA ARG A 19 -8.52 3.09 -1.39
C ARG A 19 -9.27 2.30 -0.32
N ALA A 20 -9.02 1.01 -0.18
CA ALA A 20 -9.75 0.19 0.77
C ALA A 20 -9.59 0.71 2.22
N ASP A 21 -8.41 1.23 2.57
CA ASP A 21 -8.06 1.64 3.95
C ASP A 21 -8.42 3.09 4.26
N ALA A 22 -8.34 3.99 3.27
CA ALA A 22 -8.44 5.43 3.47
C ALA A 22 -9.38 6.17 2.49
N GLU A 23 -10.23 5.48 1.72
CA GLU A 23 -11.23 6.12 0.83
C GLU A 23 -12.14 7.10 1.59
N SER A 24 -12.47 6.80 2.86
CA SER A 24 -13.30 7.68 3.71
C SER A 24 -12.54 8.82 4.38
N GLU A 25 -11.20 8.76 4.42
CA GLU A 25 -10.33 9.77 5.06
C GLU A 25 -9.87 10.86 4.06
N GLY A 26 -10.18 10.68 2.77
CA GLY A 26 -9.83 11.61 1.70
C GLY A 26 -8.36 11.57 1.29
N GLN A 27 -7.94 12.52 0.46
CA GLN A 27 -6.61 12.51 -0.17
C GLN A 27 -5.45 12.50 0.85
N GLN A 28 -5.62 13.19 1.97
CA GLN A 28 -4.58 13.28 2.98
C GLN A 28 -4.41 11.97 3.75
N GLY A 29 -5.50 11.26 4.07
CA GLY A 29 -5.43 9.92 4.67
C GLY A 29 -4.80 8.91 3.72
N MET A 30 -5.18 8.97 2.43
CA MET A 30 -4.57 8.13 1.39
C MET A 30 -3.05 8.32 1.31
N LEU A 31 -2.57 9.57 1.33
CA LEU A 31 -1.13 9.87 1.35
C LEU A 31 -0.43 9.36 2.62
N MET A 32 -1.08 9.39 3.78
CA MET A 32 -0.49 8.87 5.02
C MET A 32 -0.31 7.35 4.95
N VAL A 33 -1.32 6.62 4.46
CA VAL A 33 -1.24 5.16 4.30
C VAL A 33 -0.14 4.77 3.31
N GLU A 34 -0.04 5.48 2.18
CA GLU A 34 1.04 5.28 1.20
C GLU A 34 2.42 5.50 1.82
N ASN A 35 2.62 6.60 2.55
CA ASN A 35 3.89 6.91 3.20
C ASN A 35 4.28 5.86 4.24
N VAL A 36 3.32 5.40 5.05
CA VAL A 36 3.56 4.33 6.03
C VAL A 36 3.96 3.04 5.33
N GLY A 37 3.26 2.67 4.25
CA GLY A 37 3.59 1.47 3.48
C GLY A 37 4.98 1.52 2.86
N VAL A 38 5.32 2.63 2.20
CA VAL A 38 6.65 2.86 1.63
C VAL A 38 7.75 2.82 2.70
N ASN A 39 7.50 3.39 3.88
CA ASN A 39 8.46 3.36 4.98
C ASN A 39 8.71 1.94 5.51
N ARG A 40 7.69 1.07 5.51
CA ARG A 40 7.83 -0.34 5.90
C ARG A 40 8.70 -1.16 4.93
N VAL A 41 8.68 -0.82 3.64
CA VAL A 41 9.55 -1.46 2.63
C VAL A 41 10.97 -0.87 2.65
N ARG A 42 11.08 0.43 2.94
CA ARG A 42 12.36 1.15 2.93
C ARG A 42 13.22 0.87 4.17
N VAL A 43 12.60 0.65 5.33
CA VAL A 43 13.29 0.51 6.61
C VAL A 43 12.92 -0.82 7.26
N ASN A 44 13.95 -1.62 7.56
CA ASN A 44 13.78 -2.81 8.38
C ASN A 44 13.57 -2.39 9.85
N CYS A 45 12.36 -2.58 10.37
CA CYS A 45 12.04 -2.35 11.78
C CYS A 45 12.12 -3.67 12.57
N LEU A 46 12.07 -3.60 13.91
CA LEU A 46 12.06 -4.81 14.75
C LEU A 46 10.91 -5.76 14.41
N ASP A 47 9.73 -5.19 14.11
CA ASP A 47 8.51 -5.92 13.75
C ASP A 47 8.35 -6.17 12.24
N PHE A 48 9.07 -5.39 11.42
CA PHE A 48 9.01 -5.43 9.96
C PHE A 48 10.39 -5.81 9.41
N LYS A 49 10.77 -7.08 9.58
CA LYS A 49 12.00 -7.65 9.04
C LYS A 49 11.68 -8.44 7.77
N ASN A 50 12.49 -8.27 6.74
CA ASN A 50 12.38 -8.96 5.44
C ASN A 50 11.19 -8.53 4.56
N ILE A 51 10.82 -7.25 4.60
CA ILE A 51 9.89 -6.68 3.62
C ILE A 51 10.72 -5.97 2.56
N GLN A 52 10.95 -6.64 1.43
CA GLN A 52 11.76 -6.12 0.34
C GLN A 52 10.91 -5.52 -0.79
N ASN A 53 9.63 -5.88 -0.83
CA ASN A 53 8.72 -5.48 -1.91
C ASN A 53 7.34 -5.07 -1.37
N LEU A 54 6.60 -4.33 -2.19
CA LEU A 54 5.23 -3.89 -1.87
C LEU A 54 4.27 -5.06 -1.65
N ASP A 55 4.40 -6.15 -2.42
CA ASP A 55 3.52 -7.33 -2.23
C ASP A 55 3.69 -7.95 -0.84
N GLU A 56 4.94 -8.08 -0.37
CA GLU A 56 5.25 -8.60 0.96
C GLU A 56 4.72 -7.68 2.06
N MET A 57 4.77 -6.37 1.83
CA MET A 57 4.20 -5.38 2.75
C MET A 57 2.68 -5.47 2.83
N VAL A 58 1.99 -5.65 1.69
CA VAL A 58 0.53 -5.75 1.65
C VAL A 58 0.06 -7.02 2.34
N PHE A 59 0.66 -8.17 2.00
CA PHE A 59 0.22 -9.48 2.47
C PHE A 59 0.94 -9.98 3.73
N GLN A 60 1.67 -9.11 4.43
CA GLN A 60 2.37 -9.46 5.66
C GLN A 60 1.41 -10.04 6.72
N SER A 61 1.83 -11.09 7.42
CA SER A 61 1.15 -11.58 8.62
C SER A 61 2.18 -12.14 9.60
N PRO A 62 2.23 -11.68 10.86
CA PRO A 62 1.37 -10.68 11.52
C PRO A 62 1.74 -9.22 11.17
N GLY A 63 0.79 -8.28 11.30
CA GLY A 63 1.03 -6.83 11.16
C GLY A 63 0.75 -6.21 9.78
N GLY A 64 0.18 -6.98 8.85
CA GLY A 64 -0.32 -6.49 7.56
C GLY A 64 -1.65 -5.74 7.67
N PHE A 65 -2.17 -5.34 6.51
CA PHE A 65 -3.37 -4.52 6.43
C PHE A 65 -4.65 -5.37 6.56
N GLU A 66 -5.54 -5.00 7.47
CA GLU A 66 -6.82 -5.69 7.72
C GLU A 66 -7.71 -5.71 6.48
N THR A 67 -7.57 -4.70 5.62
CA THR A 67 -8.29 -4.53 4.37
C THR A 67 -8.00 -5.63 3.34
N THR A 68 -6.85 -6.30 3.39
CA THR A 68 -6.55 -7.44 2.50
C THR A 68 -7.43 -8.66 2.74
N GLN A 69 -8.05 -8.76 3.92
CA GLN A 69 -9.00 -9.84 4.24
C GLN A 69 -10.45 -9.45 3.93
N LYS A 70 -10.71 -8.20 3.51
CA LYS A 70 -12.04 -7.68 3.19
C LYS A 70 -12.27 -7.78 1.68
N SER A 71 -13.50 -8.13 1.28
CA SER A 71 -13.93 -8.22 -0.12
C SER A 71 -13.84 -6.89 -0.89
N CYS A 72 -13.63 -5.76 -0.19
CA CYS A 72 -13.37 -4.45 -0.80
C CYS A 72 -12.03 -4.40 -1.55
N PHE A 73 -11.04 -5.20 -1.14
CA PHE A 73 -9.70 -5.20 -1.73
C PHE A 73 -9.63 -5.78 -3.15
N ASP A 74 -10.56 -6.68 -3.50
CA ASP A 74 -10.67 -7.24 -4.85
C ASP A 74 -11.25 -6.26 -5.87
N GLN A 75 -11.79 -5.12 -5.41
CA GLN A 75 -12.32 -4.10 -6.32
C GLN A 75 -11.16 -3.37 -7.04
N ARG A 76 -11.33 -3.11 -8.34
CA ARG A 76 -10.33 -2.37 -9.13
C ARG A 76 -10.11 -0.95 -8.59
N ALA A 77 -8.85 -0.53 -8.54
CA ALA A 77 -8.47 0.87 -8.33
C ALA A 77 -8.94 1.75 -9.50
N ARG A 78 -9.43 2.96 -9.21
CA ARG A 78 -9.91 3.90 -10.23
C ARG A 78 -8.73 4.67 -10.83
N GLU A 79 -8.85 5.12 -12.08
CA GLU A 79 -7.75 5.77 -12.82
C GLU A 79 -7.19 7.03 -12.12
N GLY A 80 -7.99 7.75 -11.33
CA GLY A 80 -7.55 8.93 -10.57
C GLY A 80 -6.56 8.61 -9.44
N GLU A 81 -6.60 7.40 -8.89
CA GLU A 81 -5.76 6.97 -7.77
C GLU A 81 -4.37 6.52 -8.25
N LYS A 82 -4.28 6.02 -9.50
CA LYS A 82 -2.99 5.69 -10.14
C LYS A 82 -2.07 6.91 -10.32
N LYS A 83 -2.61 8.14 -10.25
CA LYS A 83 -1.85 9.40 -10.33
C LYS A 83 -1.23 9.83 -9.00
N LEU A 84 -1.67 9.28 -7.87
CA LEU A 84 -1.07 9.60 -6.56
C LEU A 84 0.22 8.81 -6.30
N ALA A 85 0.37 7.65 -6.94
CA ALA A 85 1.53 6.80 -6.75
C ALA A 85 2.79 7.39 -7.47
N PRO A 86 3.91 7.61 -6.74
CA PRO A 86 5.13 8.26 -7.26
C PRO A 86 6.10 7.35 -8.04
#